data_AF-A0AA39VZ79-F1
#
_entry.id   AF-A0AA39VZ79-F1
#
_cell.length_a   1.000
_cell.length_b   1.000
_cell.length_c   1.000
_cell.angle_alpha   90.00
_cell.angle_beta   90.00
_cell.angle_gamma   90.00
#
_symmetry.space_group_name_H-M   'P 1'
#
loop_
_entity.id
_entity.type
_entity.pdbx_description
1 polymer ?
#
loop_
_entity_poly.entity_id
_entity_poly.type
_entity_poly.pdbx_seq_one_letter_code
_entity_poly.pdbx_strand_id
1 'polypeptide(L)'
;MAATEYGIFQRLKLYLQSETTRSEEMKLKLREIEPWLSLKMLPDNLQRQVRMFELMNERLLDALCDRLKPVLYTKESYIVQEGDLVDDMLFIIQGKLVAVTTNGRRTGFFESTFLRAGDFCGEELLTWALDLQTSSDLPISIRTVRALSEVEAFVLMADDLKFFASQFRRLHSKQVQNTLRFYSLQWRAWAACFIQAAWRRYSKKKIEESLRAEEDRLQDASANASGSSPSLGATIYASRFAANARNSTQKAGITEQVLPILLQKPAEPDLSAEEQLSISFE
;
A
#
# COMPACT_ATOMS: atom_id res chain seq x y z
N MET A 1 10.74 46.47 -32.70
CA MET A 1 10.89 46.31 -31.23
C MET A 1 9.57 46.51 -30.49
N ALA A 2 8.86 47.63 -30.66
CA ALA A 2 7.59 47.89 -29.94
C ALA A 2 6.45 46.88 -30.18
N ALA A 3 6.31 46.34 -31.41
CA ALA A 3 5.27 45.35 -31.72
C ALA A 3 5.46 44.01 -31.00
N THR A 4 6.72 43.63 -30.72
CA THR A 4 7.07 42.39 -30.04
C THR A 4 6.82 42.49 -28.53
N GLU A 5 7.14 43.64 -27.93
CA GLU A 5 6.85 43.93 -26.50
C GLU A 5 5.35 43.97 -26.22
N TYR A 6 4.57 44.61 -27.10
CA TYR A 6 3.12 44.63 -26.99
C TYR A 6 2.51 43.23 -27.09
N GLY A 7 3.04 42.38 -27.96
CA GLY A 7 2.61 40.97 -28.08
C GLY A 7 2.99 40.09 -26.89
N ILE A 8 4.06 40.43 -26.15
CA ILE A 8 4.42 39.75 -24.89
C ILE A 8 3.50 40.23 -23.77
N PHE A 9 3.24 41.53 -23.67
CA PHE A 9 2.34 42.11 -22.68
C PHE A 9 0.90 41.56 -22.80
N GLN A 10 0.37 41.45 -24.02
CA GLN A 10 -0.97 40.89 -24.23
C GLN A 10 -1.03 39.40 -23.86
N ARG A 11 0.02 38.62 -24.14
CA ARG A 11 0.09 37.21 -23.73
C ARG A 11 0.19 37.04 -22.22
N LEU A 12 0.99 37.87 -21.55
CA LEU A 12 1.07 37.90 -20.09
C LEU A 12 -0.27 38.31 -19.47
N LYS A 13 -0.96 39.29 -20.06
CA LYS A 13 -2.29 39.72 -19.61
C LYS A 13 -3.31 38.60 -19.73
N LEU A 14 -3.34 37.90 -20.86
CA LEU A 14 -4.22 36.74 -21.07
C LEU A 14 -3.90 35.59 -20.10
N TYR A 15 -2.60 35.31 -19.88
CA TYR A 15 -2.16 34.30 -18.93
C TYR A 15 -2.62 34.63 -17.50
N LEU A 16 -2.36 35.86 -17.04
CA LEU A 16 -2.80 36.33 -15.73
C LEU A 16 -4.32 36.27 -15.58
N GLN A 17 -5.07 36.70 -16.60
CA GLN A 17 -6.53 36.60 -16.60
C GLN A 17 -7.00 35.14 -16.49
N SER A 18 -6.39 34.23 -17.27
CA SER A 18 -6.73 32.80 -17.20
C SER A 18 -6.43 32.18 -15.83
N GLU A 19 -5.32 32.57 -15.19
CA GLU A 19 -4.96 32.06 -13.87
C GLU A 19 -5.89 32.62 -12.79
N THR A 20 -6.31 33.88 -12.90
CA THR A 20 -7.31 34.46 -11.99
C THR A 20 -8.67 33.80 -12.12
N THR A 21 -9.17 33.56 -13.34
CA THR A 21 -10.44 32.88 -13.56
C THR A 21 -10.41 31.46 -13.01
N ARG A 22 -9.32 30.72 -13.27
CA ARG A 22 -9.13 29.37 -12.73
C ARG A 22 -9.10 29.34 -11.20
N SER A 23 -8.45 30.32 -10.57
CA SER A 23 -8.45 30.47 -9.11
C SER A 23 -9.84 30.78 -8.54
N GLU A 24 -10.61 31.63 -9.21
CA GLU A 24 -11.99 31.95 -8.80
C GLU A 24 -12.93 30.75 -8.96
N GLU A 25 -12.83 30.01 -10.06
CA GLU A 25 -13.57 28.76 -10.29
C GLU A 25 -13.27 27.73 -9.18
N MET A 26 -12.00 27.58 -8.80
CA MET A 26 -11.61 26.69 -7.70
C MET A 26 -12.21 27.12 -6.36
N LYS A 27 -12.26 28.43 -6.07
CA LYS A 27 -12.91 28.94 -4.85
C LYS A 27 -14.41 28.67 -4.84
N LEU A 28 -15.07 28.78 -5.99
CA LEU A 28 -16.49 28.46 -6.12
C LEU A 28 -16.73 26.96 -5.90
N LYS A 29 -15.93 26.08 -6.51
CA LYS A 29 -16.02 24.63 -6.28
C LYS A 29 -15.78 24.24 -4.81
N LEU A 30 -14.81 24.85 -4.14
CA LEU A 30 -14.58 24.63 -2.70
C LEU A 30 -15.82 25.00 -1.88
N ARG A 31 -16.45 26.14 -2.17
CA ARG A 31 -17.70 26.57 -1.53
C ARG A 31 -18.89 25.68 -1.87
N GLU A 32 -18.89 25.01 -3.02
CA GLU A 32 -19.92 24.03 -3.36
C GLU A 32 -19.75 22.72 -2.59
N ILE A 33 -18.51 22.31 -2.27
CA ILE A 33 -18.20 21.06 -1.55
C ILE A 33 -18.31 21.23 -0.03
N GLU A 34 -17.98 22.39 0.54
CA GLU A 34 -18.05 22.66 1.98
C GLU A 34 -19.41 22.30 2.64
N PRO A 35 -20.58 22.63 2.04
CA PRO A 35 -21.88 22.27 2.60
C PRO A 35 -22.14 20.77 2.71
N TRP A 36 -21.43 19.91 1.97
CA TRP A 36 -21.64 18.47 1.97
C TRP A 36 -21.31 17.87 3.35
N LEU A 37 -20.34 18.47 4.06
CA LEU A 37 -19.99 18.12 5.44
C LEU A 37 -21.05 18.64 6.42
N SER A 38 -21.53 19.87 6.23
CA SER A 38 -22.53 20.51 7.10
C SER A 38 -23.91 19.87 7.01
N LEU A 39 -24.27 19.32 5.85
CA LEU A 39 -25.54 18.64 5.62
C LEU A 39 -25.51 17.15 6.01
N LYS A 40 -24.38 16.64 6.53
CA LYS A 40 -24.12 15.20 6.70
C LYS A 40 -24.39 14.40 5.41
N MET A 41 -24.31 15.09 4.27
CA MET A 41 -24.47 14.51 2.93
C MET A 41 -23.09 14.19 2.40
N LEU A 42 -22.29 13.46 3.19
CA LEU A 42 -21.25 12.68 2.59
C LEU A 42 -21.96 11.75 1.63
N PRO A 43 -21.65 11.82 0.33
CA PRO A 43 -22.48 11.14 -0.63
C PRO A 43 -22.37 9.65 -0.31
N ASP A 44 -23.48 8.92 -0.35
CA ASP A 44 -23.55 7.50 0.07
C ASP A 44 -22.47 6.64 -0.60
N ASN A 45 -21.98 7.11 -1.75
CA ASN A 45 -20.82 6.55 -2.43
C ASN A 45 -19.53 6.70 -1.62
N LEU A 46 -19.20 7.77 -0.90
CA LEU A 46 -17.96 7.81 -0.10
C LEU A 46 -17.99 6.82 1.06
N GLN A 47 -19.14 6.69 1.74
CA GLN A 47 -19.31 5.74 2.84
C GLN A 47 -19.22 4.27 2.37
N ARG A 48 -19.73 3.98 1.15
CA ARG A 48 -19.69 2.64 0.53
C ARG A 48 -18.43 2.37 -0.31
N GLN A 49 -17.81 3.41 -0.87
CA GLN A 49 -16.65 3.28 -1.77
C GLN A 49 -15.36 3.19 -0.97
N VAL A 50 -15.23 3.99 0.09
CA VAL A 50 -14.11 3.83 1.03
C VAL A 50 -14.52 2.72 1.98
N ARG A 51 -14.32 1.48 1.51
CA ARG A 51 -14.61 0.22 2.22
C ARG A 51 -14.00 0.13 3.63
N MET A 52 -13.11 1.05 4.00
CA MET A 52 -12.60 1.21 5.36
C MET A 52 -13.68 1.73 6.34
N PHE A 53 -14.61 2.56 5.88
CA PHE A 53 -15.65 3.20 6.70
C PHE A 53 -16.89 2.34 6.94
N GLU A 54 -17.18 1.38 6.07
CA GLU A 54 -18.32 0.46 6.20
C GLU A 54 -18.31 -0.36 7.50
N LEU A 55 -17.15 -0.45 8.16
CA LEU A 55 -16.91 -1.32 9.30
C LEU A 55 -16.81 -0.54 10.62
N MET A 56 -17.00 0.79 10.58
CA MET A 56 -17.04 1.68 11.74
C MET A 56 -18.47 1.85 12.26
N ASN A 57 -18.63 2.02 13.58
CA ASN A 57 -19.94 2.37 14.16
C ASN A 57 -20.39 3.75 13.65
N GLU A 58 -21.69 3.92 13.39
CA GLU A 58 -22.29 5.15 12.86
C GLU A 58 -21.86 6.42 13.62
N ARG A 59 -21.79 6.37 14.96
CA ARG A 59 -21.37 7.51 15.79
C ARG A 59 -19.94 7.97 15.54
N LEU A 60 -19.05 7.02 15.25
CA LEU A 60 -17.65 7.35 15.00
C LEU A 60 -17.47 7.80 13.56
N LEU A 61 -18.21 7.18 12.63
CA LEU A 61 -18.29 7.68 11.26
C LEU A 61 -18.73 9.15 11.27
N ASP A 62 -19.83 9.49 11.95
CA ASP A 62 -20.29 10.88 12.13
C ASP A 62 -19.17 11.79 12.66
N ALA A 63 -18.49 11.38 13.72
CA ALA A 63 -17.40 12.18 14.29
C ALA A 63 -16.22 12.34 13.32
N LEU A 64 -15.91 11.34 12.50
CA LEU A 64 -14.87 11.41 11.48
C LEU A 64 -15.28 12.35 10.35
N CYS A 65 -16.54 12.28 9.92
CA CYS A 65 -17.14 13.17 8.93
C CYS A 65 -16.99 14.64 9.35
N ASP A 66 -17.20 14.95 10.63
CA ASP A 66 -17.04 16.31 11.17
C ASP A 66 -15.58 16.83 11.10
N ARG A 67 -14.58 15.95 10.93
CA ARG A 67 -13.16 16.32 10.86
C ARG A 67 -12.59 16.32 9.44
N LEU A 68 -13.33 15.80 8.47
CA LEU A 68 -12.92 15.84 7.07
C LEU A 68 -12.94 17.29 6.58
N LYS A 69 -11.89 17.68 5.85
CA LYS A 69 -11.79 19.00 5.22
C LYS A 69 -11.81 18.86 3.70
N PRO A 70 -12.61 19.65 2.98
CA PRO A 70 -12.62 19.57 1.52
C PRO A 70 -11.35 20.21 0.96
N VAL A 71 -10.75 19.56 -0.04
CA VAL A 71 -9.55 20.04 -0.73
C VAL A 71 -9.72 19.83 -2.24
N LEU A 72 -9.21 20.79 -3.00
CA LEU A 72 -9.18 20.74 -4.46
C LEU A 72 -7.75 20.75 -4.96
N TYR A 73 -7.48 19.89 -5.94
CA TYR A 73 -6.20 19.85 -6.64
C TYR A 73 -6.39 20.16 -8.11
N THR A 74 -5.47 20.95 -8.64
CA THR A 74 -5.49 21.36 -10.03
C THR A 74 -4.82 20.30 -10.91
N LYS A 75 -5.10 20.32 -12.20
CA LYS A 75 -4.42 19.41 -13.13
C LYS A 75 -2.89 19.57 -13.03
N GLU A 76 -2.17 18.44 -13.03
CA GLU A 76 -0.70 18.35 -12.94
C GLU A 76 -0.10 18.80 -11.60
N SER A 77 -0.91 19.03 -10.55
CA SER A 77 -0.36 19.29 -9.22
C SER A 77 0.14 18.00 -8.55
N TYR A 78 1.18 18.14 -7.75
CA TYR A 78 1.67 17.11 -6.85
C TYR A 78 0.92 17.19 -5.53
N ILE A 79 0.50 16.03 -5.03
CA ILE A 79 -0.18 15.91 -3.74
C ILE A 79 0.83 15.51 -2.67
N VAL A 80 1.59 14.45 -2.95
CA VAL A 80 2.69 13.98 -2.11
C VAL A 80 3.81 13.47 -3.00
N GLN A 81 5.07 13.68 -2.61
CA GLN A 81 6.23 13.14 -3.30
C GLN A 81 6.88 12.04 -2.48
N GLU A 82 7.55 11.10 -3.16
CA GLU A 82 8.34 10.07 -2.48
C GLU A 82 9.41 10.73 -1.60
N GLY A 83 9.39 10.42 -0.30
CA GLY A 83 10.26 11.04 0.69
C GLY A 83 9.61 12.15 1.55
N ASP A 84 8.43 12.64 1.18
CA ASP A 84 7.71 13.64 1.98
C ASP A 84 7.07 12.99 3.22
N LEU A 85 6.89 13.78 4.28
CA LEU A 85 6.11 13.36 5.44
C LEU A 85 4.63 13.32 5.06
N VAL A 86 3.95 12.25 5.46
CA VAL A 86 2.50 12.10 5.27
C VAL A 86 1.82 12.59 6.54
N ASP A 87 1.24 13.78 6.50
CA ASP A 87 0.50 14.39 7.60
C ASP A 87 -1.02 14.28 7.43
N ASP A 88 -1.48 13.76 6.29
CA ASP A 88 -2.89 13.68 5.96
C ASP A 88 -3.28 12.46 5.09
N MET A 89 -4.53 12.02 5.23
CA MET A 89 -5.15 10.99 4.37
C MET A 89 -6.11 11.67 3.41
N LEU A 90 -5.95 11.38 2.11
CA LEU A 90 -6.78 11.95 1.06
C LEU A 90 -7.80 10.94 0.54
N PHE A 91 -9.08 11.28 0.58
CA PHE A 91 -10.19 10.51 0.04
C PHE A 91 -10.70 11.14 -1.26
N ILE A 92 -10.62 10.41 -2.36
CA ILE A 92 -10.92 10.95 -3.69
C ILE A 92 -12.42 10.84 -3.96
N ILE A 93 -13.08 11.98 -4.16
CA ILE A 93 -14.50 12.02 -4.53
C ILE A 93 -14.64 12.04 -6.05
N GLN A 94 -13.82 12.84 -6.70
CA GLN A 94 -13.85 13.02 -8.14
C GLN A 94 -12.46 13.33 -8.67
N GLY A 95 -12.21 12.90 -9.91
CA GLY A 95 -10.94 13.13 -10.62
C GLY A 95 -10.11 11.86 -10.79
N LYS A 96 -8.92 12.05 -11.35
CA LYS A 96 -7.98 10.97 -11.68
C LYS A 96 -6.59 11.35 -11.20
N LEU A 97 -5.95 10.42 -10.52
CA LEU A 97 -4.58 10.56 -10.06
C LEU A 97 -3.74 9.39 -10.52
N VAL A 98 -2.42 9.60 -10.52
CA VAL A 98 -1.44 8.55 -10.68
C VAL A 98 -0.52 8.56 -9.48
N ALA A 99 -0.30 7.39 -8.90
CA ALA A 99 0.70 7.16 -7.87
C ALA A 99 1.85 6.34 -8.49
N VAL A 100 3.06 6.87 -8.42
CA VAL A 100 4.26 6.26 -8.98
C VAL A 100 5.26 6.01 -7.86
N THR A 101 5.74 4.77 -7.74
CA THR A 101 6.85 4.42 -6.84
C THR A 101 8.13 4.26 -7.65
N THR A 102 9.25 4.77 -7.12
CA THR A 102 10.57 4.49 -7.70
C THR A 102 11.38 3.47 -6.89
N ASN A 103 10.75 2.89 -5.85
CA ASN A 103 11.34 1.91 -4.93
C ASN A 103 12.79 2.27 -4.53
N GLY A 104 13.02 3.54 -4.17
CA GLY A 104 14.32 3.98 -3.65
C GLY A 104 15.50 3.76 -4.61
N ARG A 105 15.37 4.11 -5.90
CA ARG A 105 16.45 4.05 -6.92
C ARG A 105 16.92 2.65 -7.32
N ARG A 106 16.14 1.57 -7.13
CA ARG A 106 16.46 0.29 -7.79
C ARG A 106 16.12 0.36 -9.28
N THR A 107 17.15 0.47 -10.11
CA THR A 107 17.07 0.45 -11.58
C THR A 107 16.15 -0.67 -12.08
N GLY A 108 15.05 -0.31 -12.75
CA GLY A 108 14.19 -1.25 -13.49
C GLY A 108 12.79 -1.52 -12.92
N PHE A 109 12.43 -0.96 -11.75
CA PHE A 109 11.06 -1.06 -11.21
C PHE A 109 10.38 0.31 -11.18
N PHE A 110 9.34 0.47 -12.01
CA PHE A 110 8.41 1.60 -11.96
C PHE A 110 7.01 1.02 -11.80
N GLU A 111 6.43 1.14 -10.61
CA GLU A 111 5.03 0.79 -10.41
C GLU A 111 4.20 2.06 -10.48
N SER A 112 3.32 2.13 -11.48
CA SER A 112 2.35 3.21 -11.63
C SER A 112 0.95 2.66 -11.39
N THR A 113 0.24 3.23 -10.44
CA THR A 113 -1.15 2.89 -10.12
C THR A 113 -2.04 4.10 -10.37
N PHE A 114 -3.20 3.87 -10.97
CA PHE A 114 -4.18 4.94 -11.20
C PHE A 114 -5.20 4.92 -10.06
N LEU A 115 -5.41 6.09 -9.44
CA LEU A 115 -6.41 6.27 -8.39
C LEU A 115 -7.61 7.04 -8.95
N ARG A 116 -8.81 6.61 -8.56
CA ARG A 116 -10.09 7.13 -9.04
C ARG A 116 -10.99 7.48 -7.86
N ALA A 117 -12.16 8.04 -8.16
CA ALA A 117 -13.22 8.27 -7.19
C ALA A 117 -13.51 7.00 -6.36
N GLY A 118 -13.45 7.14 -5.03
CA GLY A 118 -13.57 6.06 -4.06
C GLY A 118 -12.25 5.50 -3.52
N ASP A 119 -11.14 5.77 -4.20
CA ASP A 119 -9.80 5.40 -3.70
C ASP A 119 -9.29 6.45 -2.70
N PHE A 120 -8.22 6.10 -1.98
CA PHE A 120 -7.58 7.00 -1.02
C PHE A 120 -6.04 6.96 -1.10
N CYS A 121 -5.40 8.00 -0.58
CA CYS A 121 -3.95 8.12 -0.38
C CYS A 121 -3.61 8.30 1.10
N GLY A 122 -2.36 8.01 1.47
CA GLY A 122 -1.89 8.14 2.86
C GLY A 122 -2.16 6.91 3.72
N GLU A 123 -2.27 5.72 3.12
CA GLU A 123 -2.45 4.45 3.84
C GLU A 123 -1.33 4.15 4.85
N GLU A 124 -0.17 4.80 4.70
CA GLU A 124 0.92 4.80 5.67
C GLU A 124 0.44 5.25 7.05
N LEU A 125 -0.45 6.26 7.10
CA LEU A 125 -1.03 6.77 8.34
C LEU A 125 -1.92 5.77 9.05
N LEU A 126 -2.53 4.82 8.35
CA LEU A 126 -3.36 3.78 8.99
C LEU A 126 -2.53 2.88 9.91
N THR A 127 -1.30 2.58 9.50
CA THR A 127 -0.39 1.76 10.31
C THR A 127 0.18 2.59 11.47
N TRP A 128 0.62 3.82 11.17
CA TRP A 128 1.14 4.74 12.17
C TRP A 128 0.12 5.06 13.27
N ALA A 129 -1.15 5.31 12.91
CA ALA A 129 -2.21 5.61 13.86
C ALA A 129 -2.60 4.40 14.73
N LEU A 130 -2.29 3.17 14.29
CA LEU A 130 -2.58 1.93 15.01
C LEU A 130 -1.46 1.43 15.93
N ASP A 131 -0.24 1.98 15.81
CA ASP A 131 0.86 1.64 16.69
C ASP A 131 0.78 2.46 18.01
N LEU A 132 1.12 1.85 19.16
CA LEU A 132 1.21 2.52 20.47
C LEU A 132 2.59 3.15 20.69
N GLN A 133 3.63 2.60 20.05
CA GLN A 133 5.02 2.96 20.30
C GLN A 133 5.58 3.94 19.28
N THR A 134 4.79 4.34 18.28
CA THR A 134 5.18 5.38 17.34
C THR A 134 5.31 6.71 18.08
N SER A 135 6.53 7.23 18.05
CA SER A 135 6.85 8.62 18.34
C SER A 135 5.92 9.56 17.55
N SER A 136 5.94 10.84 17.88
CA SER A 136 5.24 11.90 17.13
C SER A 136 5.68 12.03 15.66
N ASP A 137 6.61 11.19 15.20
CA ASP A 137 7.17 11.24 13.85
C ASP A 137 6.17 10.67 12.85
N LEU A 138 5.86 11.47 11.84
CA LEU A 138 4.97 11.10 10.76
C LEU A 138 5.66 10.10 9.81
N PRO A 139 4.90 9.18 9.20
CA PRO A 139 5.47 8.25 8.23
C PRO A 139 5.92 8.98 6.96
N ILE A 140 6.95 8.43 6.32
CA ILE A 140 7.47 8.93 5.04
C ILE A 140 6.70 8.28 3.89
N SER A 141 6.29 9.08 2.92
CA SER A 141 5.63 8.60 1.71
C SER A 141 6.58 7.79 0.84
N ILE A 142 6.12 6.63 0.37
CA ILE A 142 6.90 5.76 -0.52
C ILE A 142 6.56 5.97 -2.01
N ARG A 143 5.59 6.84 -2.31
CA ARG A 143 5.04 7.03 -3.65
C ARG A 143 4.78 8.49 -3.96
N THR A 144 5.05 8.89 -5.19
CA THR A 144 4.70 10.22 -5.68
C THR A 144 3.30 10.19 -6.27
N VAL A 145 2.38 10.98 -5.72
CA VAL A 145 0.99 11.10 -6.20
C VAL A 145 0.80 12.43 -6.94
N ARG A 146 0.31 12.33 -8.17
CA ARG A 146 0.09 13.45 -9.09
C ARG A 146 -1.36 13.45 -9.58
N ALA A 147 -1.96 14.63 -9.65
CA ALA A 147 -3.27 14.84 -10.26
C ALA A 147 -3.18 14.87 -11.79
N LEU A 148 -3.94 14.02 -12.48
CA LEU A 148 -4.04 14.01 -13.95
C LEU A 148 -5.21 14.85 -14.48
N SER A 149 -6.18 15.14 -13.62
CA SER A 149 -7.32 16.03 -13.85
C SER A 149 -7.46 16.98 -12.67
N GLU A 150 -8.44 17.88 -12.71
CA GLU A 150 -8.95 18.48 -11.49
C GLU A 150 -9.49 17.36 -10.58
N VAL A 151 -9.14 17.44 -9.30
CA VAL A 151 -9.48 16.44 -8.29
C VAL A 151 -10.19 17.13 -7.15
N GLU A 152 -11.31 16.54 -6.75
CA GLU A 152 -12.10 16.92 -5.59
C GLU A 152 -11.96 15.81 -4.55
N ALA A 153 -11.56 16.17 -3.35
CA ALA A 153 -11.22 15.21 -2.33
C ALA A 153 -11.47 15.75 -0.93
N PHE A 154 -11.52 14.85 0.04
CA PHE A 154 -11.51 15.18 1.45
C PHE A 154 -10.20 14.76 2.09
N VAL A 155 -9.73 15.55 3.04
CA VAL A 155 -8.53 15.30 3.81
C VAL A 155 -8.90 15.00 5.26
N LEU A 156 -8.29 13.97 5.84
CA LEU A 156 -8.30 13.68 7.27
C LEU A 156 -6.87 13.80 7.82
N MET A 157 -6.66 14.69 8.79
CA MET A 157 -5.33 14.90 9.37
C MET A 157 -4.85 13.68 10.16
N ALA A 158 -3.54 13.49 10.21
CA ALA A 158 -2.89 12.43 10.99
C ALA A 158 -3.31 12.47 12.47
N ASP A 159 -3.32 13.64 13.11
CA ASP A 159 -3.70 13.77 14.52
C ASP A 159 -5.16 13.36 14.77
N ASP A 160 -6.06 13.73 13.87
CA ASP A 160 -7.46 13.34 13.93
C ASP A 160 -7.61 11.83 13.77
N LEU A 161 -6.90 11.24 12.80
CA LEU A 161 -6.86 9.80 12.60
C LEU A 161 -6.29 9.06 13.82
N LYS A 162 -5.22 9.57 14.44
CA LYS A 162 -4.61 9.00 15.65
C LYS A 162 -5.56 9.09 16.84
N PHE A 163 -6.28 10.20 16.97
CA PHE A 163 -7.35 10.33 17.95
C PHE A 163 -8.42 9.26 17.75
N PHE A 164 -8.93 9.08 16.52
CA PHE A 164 -9.92 8.03 16.23
C PHE A 164 -9.37 6.64 16.51
N ALA A 165 -8.15 6.33 16.04
CA ALA A 165 -7.49 5.06 16.29
C ALA A 165 -7.33 4.75 17.78
N SER A 166 -7.08 5.76 18.62
CA SER A 166 -7.05 5.59 20.08
C SER A 166 -8.43 5.20 20.66
N GLN A 167 -9.51 5.82 20.19
CA GLN A 167 -10.88 5.50 20.62
C GLN A 167 -11.30 4.10 20.15
N PHE A 168 -10.89 3.68 18.95
CA PHE A 168 -11.16 2.34 18.42
C PHE A 168 -10.55 1.23 19.24
N ARG A 169 -9.36 1.46 19.82
CA ARG A 169 -8.69 0.47 20.68
C ARG A 169 -9.50 0.20 21.95
N ARG A 170 -10.11 1.24 22.53
CA ARG A 170 -10.97 1.13 23.73
C ARG A 170 -12.27 0.36 23.48
N LEU A 171 -12.71 0.28 22.22
CA LEU A 171 -13.96 -0.39 21.82
C LEU A 171 -13.76 -1.88 21.44
N HIS A 172 -12.53 -2.42 21.53
CA HIS A 172 -12.19 -3.85 21.37
C HIS A 172 -12.71 -4.59 20.10
N SER A 173 -13.03 -3.88 19.01
CA SER A 173 -13.51 -4.55 17.80
C SER A 173 -12.37 -5.16 16.97
N LYS A 174 -12.21 -6.48 17.05
CA LYS A 174 -11.29 -7.27 16.19
C LYS A 174 -11.57 -7.06 14.70
N GLN A 175 -12.81 -6.74 14.33
CA GLN A 175 -13.25 -6.54 12.95
C GLN A 175 -12.61 -5.30 12.32
N VAL A 176 -12.61 -4.16 13.04
CA VAL A 176 -12.00 -2.91 12.56
C VAL A 176 -10.48 -3.04 12.45
N GLN A 177 -9.85 -3.73 13.39
CA GLN A 177 -8.39 -3.97 13.36
C GLN A 177 -7.98 -4.78 12.12
N ASN A 178 -8.70 -5.86 11.81
CA ASN A 178 -8.44 -6.67 10.62
C ASN A 178 -8.65 -5.87 9.33
N THR A 179 -9.60 -4.94 9.34
CA THR A 179 -9.92 -4.07 8.21
C THR A 179 -8.79 -3.08 7.95
N LEU A 180 -8.31 -2.39 8.99
CA LEU A 180 -7.19 -1.46 8.85
C LEU A 180 -5.90 -2.19 8.46
N ARG A 181 -5.67 -3.42 8.96
CA ARG A 181 -4.59 -4.30 8.48
C ARG A 181 -4.75 -4.67 7.01
N PHE A 182 -5.98 -4.93 6.56
CA PHE A 182 -6.24 -5.24 5.16
C PHE A 182 -5.95 -4.05 4.25
N TYR A 183 -6.26 -2.83 4.67
CA TYR A 183 -6.00 -1.62 3.87
C TYR A 183 -4.56 -1.12 3.95
N SER A 184 -3.81 -1.47 5.01
CA SER A 184 -2.39 -1.14 5.12
C SER A 184 -1.55 -1.86 4.05
N LEU A 185 -0.83 -1.07 3.26
CA LEU A 185 0.10 -1.58 2.24
C LEU A 185 1.20 -2.45 2.86
N GLN A 186 1.72 -2.07 4.03
CA GLN A 186 2.79 -2.79 4.71
C GLN A 186 2.34 -4.20 5.14
N TRP A 187 1.13 -4.32 5.70
CA TRP A 187 0.55 -5.60 6.08
C TRP A 187 0.22 -6.47 4.87
N ARG A 188 -0.28 -5.89 3.78
CA ARG A 188 -0.51 -6.60 2.52
C ARG A 188 0.78 -7.14 1.91
N ALA A 189 1.82 -6.31 1.85
CA ALA A 189 3.13 -6.68 1.32
C ALA A 189 3.77 -7.79 2.17
N TRP A 190 3.70 -7.66 3.49
CA TRP A 190 4.17 -8.69 4.42
C TRP A 190 3.41 -10.02 4.23
N ALA A 191 2.07 -9.99 4.19
CA ALA A 191 1.24 -11.18 4.00
C ALA A 191 1.55 -11.88 2.67
N ALA A 192 1.70 -11.12 1.58
CA ALA A 192 2.12 -11.66 0.29
C ALA A 192 3.49 -12.34 0.38
N CYS A 193 4.48 -11.69 0.99
CA CYS A 193 5.81 -12.27 1.19
C CYS A 193 5.77 -13.54 2.04
N PHE A 194 4.96 -13.56 3.10
CA PHE A 194 4.78 -14.72 3.96
C PHE A 194 4.18 -15.92 3.21
N ILE A 195 3.10 -15.69 2.46
CA ILE A 195 2.47 -16.73 1.62
C ILE A 195 3.45 -17.23 0.55
N GLN A 196 4.18 -16.32 -0.11
CA GLN A 196 5.20 -16.69 -1.10
C GLN A 196 6.30 -17.55 -0.47
N ALA A 197 6.78 -17.22 0.73
CA ALA A 197 7.78 -18.01 1.43
C ALA A 197 7.25 -19.41 1.80
N ALA A 198 6.02 -19.50 2.30
CA ALA A 198 5.36 -20.78 2.60
C ALA A 198 5.20 -21.64 1.34
N TRP A 199 4.77 -21.06 0.22
CA TRP A 199 4.65 -21.74 -1.06
C TRP A 199 5.99 -22.24 -1.60
N ARG A 200 7.05 -21.42 -1.49
CA ARG A 200 8.42 -21.83 -1.89
C ARG A 200 8.91 -23.01 -1.04
N ARG A 201 8.63 -23.01 0.27
CA ARG A 201 8.95 -24.13 1.17
C ARG A 201 8.18 -25.39 0.80
N TYR A 202 6.86 -25.28 0.59
CA TYR A 202 6.03 -26.40 0.16
C TYR A 202 6.50 -26.97 -1.19
N SER A 203 6.78 -26.11 -2.16
CA SER A 203 7.25 -26.51 -3.49
C SER A 203 8.60 -27.23 -3.42
N LYS A 204 9.53 -26.74 -2.59
CA LYS A 204 10.82 -27.40 -2.35
C LYS A 204 10.61 -28.80 -1.74
N LYS A 205 9.76 -28.90 -0.71
CA LYS A 205 9.45 -30.17 -0.04
C LYS A 205 8.82 -31.18 -1.01
N LYS A 206 7.90 -30.73 -1.87
CA LYS A 206 7.23 -31.58 -2.87
C LYS A 206 8.22 -32.13 -3.93
N ILE A 207 9.18 -31.32 -4.36
CA ILE A 207 10.23 -31.76 -5.28
C ILE A 207 11.14 -32.80 -4.58
N GLU A 208 11.50 -32.57 -3.32
CA GLU A 208 12.33 -33.50 -2.56
C GLU A 208 11.62 -34.84 -2.28
N GLU A 209 10.34 -34.82 -1.90
CA GLU A 209 9.52 -36.02 -1.71
C GLU A 209 9.39 -36.82 -3.01
N SER A 210 9.18 -36.15 -4.16
CA SER A 210 9.15 -36.82 -5.46
C SER A 210 10.51 -37.43 -5.84
N LEU A 211 11.61 -36.80 -5.44
CA LEU A 211 12.96 -37.32 -5.70
C LEU A 211 13.25 -38.54 -4.83
N ARG A 212 12.90 -38.49 -3.53
CA ARG A 212 13.02 -39.63 -2.61
C ARG A 212 12.16 -40.81 -3.05
N ALA A 213 10.90 -40.58 -3.46
CA ALA A 213 10.04 -41.66 -3.93
C ALA A 213 10.57 -42.33 -5.21
N GLU A 214 11.21 -41.58 -6.11
CA GLU A 214 11.83 -42.18 -7.31
C GLU A 214 13.15 -42.90 -6.96
N GLU A 215 13.92 -42.39 -6.00
CA GLU A 215 15.11 -43.07 -5.47
C GLU A 215 14.75 -44.42 -4.82
N ASP A 216 13.74 -44.46 -3.96
CA ASP A 216 13.24 -45.68 -3.31
C ASP A 216 12.80 -46.71 -4.37
N ARG A 217 12.01 -46.28 -5.38
CA ARG A 217 11.59 -47.16 -6.49
C ARG A 217 12.76 -47.76 -7.27
N LEU A 218 13.84 -47.01 -7.42
CA LEU A 218 15.04 -47.46 -8.13
C LEU A 218 15.93 -48.34 -7.25
N GLN A 219 16.03 -48.08 -5.95
CA GLN A 219 16.71 -48.96 -5.01
C GLN A 219 16.02 -50.33 -4.94
N ASP A 220 14.68 -50.37 -4.90
CA ASP A 220 13.89 -51.60 -4.99
C ASP A 220 14.12 -52.34 -6.32
N ALA A 221 14.18 -51.61 -7.44
CA ALA A 221 14.45 -52.21 -8.75
C ALA A 221 15.89 -52.76 -8.85
N SER A 222 16.86 -52.09 -8.22
CA SER A 222 18.27 -52.49 -8.21
C SER A 222 18.55 -53.67 -7.27
N ALA A 223 17.89 -53.74 -6.11
CA ALA A 223 17.98 -54.88 -5.19
C ALA A 223 17.47 -56.18 -5.86
N ASN A 224 16.51 -56.06 -6.77
CA ASN A 224 15.99 -57.17 -7.56
C ASN A 224 16.82 -57.50 -8.82
N ALA A 225 17.77 -56.64 -9.21
CA ALA A 225 18.59 -56.78 -10.41
C ALA A 225 20.06 -57.11 -10.06
N SER A 226 20.29 -58.29 -9.48
CA SER A 226 21.60 -58.75 -9.04
C SER A 226 22.49 -59.27 -10.20
N GLY A 227 22.86 -58.37 -11.12
CA GLY A 227 23.99 -58.61 -12.03
C GLY A 227 23.75 -58.25 -13.51
N SER A 228 24.05 -57.00 -13.89
CA SER A 228 24.45 -56.59 -15.26
C SER A 228 24.73 -55.08 -15.28
N SER A 229 25.52 -54.62 -16.26
CA SER A 229 25.89 -53.24 -16.65
C SER A 229 24.91 -52.13 -16.20
N PRO A 230 25.38 -50.89 -15.90
CA PRO A 230 24.52 -49.79 -15.46
C PRO A 230 23.28 -49.68 -16.36
N SER A 231 22.10 -49.89 -15.74
CA SER A 231 20.86 -50.00 -16.48
C SER A 231 20.54 -48.68 -17.18
N LEU A 232 19.83 -48.74 -18.30
CA LEU A 232 19.35 -47.55 -19.03
C LEU A 232 18.64 -46.56 -18.08
N GLY A 233 17.92 -47.09 -17.07
CA GLY A 233 17.27 -46.32 -16.01
C GLY A 233 18.24 -45.49 -15.16
N ALA A 234 19.40 -46.04 -14.77
CA ALA A 234 20.42 -45.32 -14.02
C ALA A 234 21.03 -44.15 -14.82
N THR A 235 21.20 -44.33 -16.13
CA THR A 235 21.71 -43.28 -17.04
C THR A 235 20.67 -42.16 -17.25
N ILE A 236 19.40 -42.53 -17.39
CA ILE A 236 18.28 -41.58 -17.46
C ILE A 236 18.18 -40.80 -16.14
N TYR A 237 18.33 -41.47 -15.00
CA TYR A 237 18.34 -40.82 -13.68
C TYR A 237 19.49 -39.83 -13.54
N ALA A 238 20.72 -40.22 -13.84
CA ALA A 238 21.88 -39.32 -13.80
C ALA A 238 21.69 -38.10 -14.73
N SER A 239 21.09 -38.29 -15.91
CA SER A 239 20.77 -37.18 -16.83
C SER A 239 19.68 -36.25 -16.27
N ARG A 240 18.62 -36.79 -15.66
CA ARG A 240 17.55 -35.96 -15.05
C ARG A 240 18.04 -35.26 -13.79
N PHE A 241 18.87 -35.91 -12.99
CA PHE A 241 19.53 -35.34 -11.82
C PHE A 241 20.46 -34.19 -12.23
N ALA A 242 21.30 -34.39 -13.25
CA ALA A 242 22.17 -33.34 -13.79
C ALA A 242 21.36 -32.18 -14.43
N ALA A 243 20.27 -32.48 -15.14
CA ALA A 243 19.40 -31.45 -15.72
C ALA A 243 18.66 -30.62 -14.63
N ASN A 244 18.17 -31.27 -13.57
CA ASN A 244 17.56 -30.57 -12.45
C ASN A 244 18.58 -29.79 -11.61
N ALA A 245 19.80 -30.30 -11.43
CA ALA A 245 20.89 -29.59 -10.75
C ALA A 245 21.34 -28.33 -11.51
N ARG A 246 21.28 -28.34 -12.85
CA ARG A 246 21.54 -27.18 -13.71
C ARG A 246 20.41 -26.14 -13.65
N ASN A 247 19.16 -26.59 -13.66
CA ASN A 247 18.01 -25.71 -13.53
C ASN A 247 17.88 -25.09 -12.13
N SER A 248 18.33 -25.79 -11.08
CA SER A 248 18.40 -25.24 -9.72
C SER A 248 19.50 -24.20 -9.58
N THR A 249 20.66 -24.37 -10.25
CA THR A 249 21.74 -23.36 -10.27
C THR A 249 21.40 -22.16 -11.15
N GLN A 250 20.74 -22.33 -12.29
CA GLN A 250 20.23 -21.19 -13.08
C GLN A 250 19.10 -20.43 -12.36
N LYS A 251 18.18 -21.14 -11.69
CA LYS A 251 17.19 -20.48 -10.82
C LYS A 251 17.85 -19.82 -9.61
N ALA A 252 18.87 -20.44 -9.00
CA ALA A 252 19.63 -19.86 -7.90
C ALA A 252 20.40 -18.60 -8.34
N GLY A 253 21.06 -18.60 -9.51
CA GLY A 253 21.79 -17.43 -10.01
C GLY A 253 20.90 -16.24 -10.39
N ILE A 254 19.63 -16.48 -10.77
CA ILE A 254 18.63 -15.42 -11.02
C ILE A 254 17.95 -14.98 -9.71
N THR A 255 17.93 -15.84 -8.67
CA THR A 255 17.33 -15.52 -7.36
C THR A 255 18.32 -15.05 -6.29
N GLU A 256 19.64 -15.24 -6.46
CA GLU A 256 20.67 -14.77 -5.52
C GLU A 256 20.86 -13.25 -5.57
N GLN A 257 20.53 -12.58 -6.68
CA GLN A 257 20.54 -11.11 -6.73
C GLN A 257 19.31 -10.47 -6.06
N VAL A 258 18.34 -11.27 -5.63
CA VAL A 258 17.19 -10.80 -4.85
C VAL A 258 17.03 -11.72 -3.65
N LEU A 259 17.94 -11.57 -2.67
CA LEU A 259 17.56 -11.81 -1.29
C LEU A 259 16.25 -11.04 -1.07
N PRO A 260 15.10 -11.70 -0.80
CA PRO A 260 14.02 -10.99 -0.16
C PRO A 260 14.60 -10.66 1.21
N ILE A 261 15.00 -9.40 1.40
CA ILE A 261 14.95 -8.80 2.72
C ILE A 261 13.62 -9.30 3.29
N LEU A 262 13.70 -10.20 4.28
CA LEU A 262 12.54 -10.60 5.05
C LEU A 262 12.00 -9.27 5.58
N LEU A 263 10.95 -8.74 4.95
CA LEU A 263 10.17 -7.67 5.52
C LEU A 263 9.84 -8.18 6.92
N GLN A 264 10.47 -7.57 7.92
CA GLN A 264 10.21 -7.91 9.31
C GLN A 264 8.71 -7.83 9.50
N LYS A 265 8.15 -8.81 10.21
CA LYS A 265 6.75 -8.76 10.62
C LYS A 265 6.53 -7.36 11.19
N PRO A 266 5.65 -6.53 10.58
CA PRO A 266 5.31 -5.24 11.14
C PRO A 266 4.98 -5.47 12.61
N ALA A 267 5.52 -4.62 13.49
CA ALA A 267 5.32 -4.76 14.92
C ALA A 267 3.82 -5.01 15.16
N GLU A 268 3.51 -6.10 15.86
CA GLU A 268 2.13 -6.26 16.29
C GLU A 268 1.83 -5.08 17.21
N PRO A 269 0.72 -4.36 17.00
CA PRO A 269 0.35 -3.29 17.89
C PRO A 269 0.26 -3.89 19.30
N ASP A 270 1.21 -3.52 20.15
CA ASP A 270 1.47 -4.19 21.42
C ASP A 270 0.55 -3.63 22.49
N LEU A 271 -0.72 -4.07 22.49
CA LEU A 271 -1.78 -3.50 23.33
C LEU A 271 -1.79 -4.00 24.78
N SER A 272 -0.74 -4.67 25.27
CA SER A 272 -0.67 -5.20 26.64
C SER A 272 -0.08 -4.25 27.68
N ALA A 273 0.31 -3.02 27.31
CA ALA A 273 1.08 -2.13 28.18
C ALA A 273 0.25 -1.12 29.00
N GLU A 274 -0.93 -1.49 29.52
CA GLU A 274 -1.68 -0.64 30.48
C GLU A 274 -2.18 -1.39 31.73
N GLU A 275 -1.58 -2.53 32.09
CA GLU A 275 -1.94 -3.21 33.35
C GLU A 275 -1.11 -2.75 34.57
N GLN A 276 -0.26 -1.72 34.45
CA GLN A 276 0.62 -1.28 35.55
C GLN A 276 0.79 0.23 35.68
N LEU A 277 -0.31 1.00 35.75
CA LEU A 277 -0.31 2.31 36.41
C LEU A 277 -1.54 2.50 37.31
N SER A 278 -1.91 1.44 38.04
CA SER A 278 -2.57 1.59 39.34
C SER A 278 -1.51 2.00 40.37
N ILE A 279 -0.93 3.20 40.23
CA ILE A 279 -0.17 3.83 41.30
C ILE A 279 -1.16 4.62 42.13
N SER A 280 -1.36 4.12 43.33
CA SER A 280 -2.03 4.76 44.45
C SER A 280 -1.64 6.23 44.58
N PHE A 281 -2.63 7.10 44.66
CA PHE A 281 -2.54 8.28 45.51
C PHE A 281 -3.85 8.40 46.30
N GLU A 282 -3.65 8.73 47.58
CA GLU A 282 -4.54 8.71 48.75
C GLU A 282 -5.95 9.28 48.55
#